data_AF-A0A8S3EGW9-F1
#
_entry.id   AF-A0A8S3EGW9-F1
#
_cell.length_a   1.000
_cell.length_b   1.000
_cell.length_c   1.000
_cell.angle_alpha   90.00
_cell.angle_beta   90.00
_cell.angle_gamma   90.00
#
_symmetry.space_group_name_H-M   'P 1'
#
loop_
_entity.id
_entity.type
_entity.pdbx_description
1 polymer ?
#
loop_
_entity_poly.entity_id
_entity_poly.type
_entity_poly.pdbx_seq_one_letter_code
_entity_poly.pdbx_strand_id
1 'polypeptide(L)'
;MERVKEPHNYGPTPEEQEHAKRKELNEKEKREREEREERERDEQEAANDRMKKQKEWTTKLEQIKREEFEMLDAQSTPLRNYLMAHVMPTLTKALIECCQVRPEDPVDFVAEYLFKNNPQV
;
A
#
# COMPACT_ATOMS: atom_id res chain seq x y z
N MET A 1 -37.18 49.45 70.66
CA MET A 1 -37.41 48.52 69.54
C MET A 1 -36.18 48.57 68.66
N GLU A 2 -35.30 47.59 68.82
CA GLU A 2 -34.06 47.49 68.05
C GLU A 2 -34.39 47.08 66.62
N ARG A 3 -33.94 47.88 65.65
CA ARG A 3 -34.11 47.60 64.22
C ARG A 3 -33.05 46.58 63.83
N VAL A 4 -33.46 45.37 63.47
CA VAL A 4 -32.57 44.36 62.89
C VAL A 4 -32.00 44.94 61.60
N LYS A 5 -30.68 45.15 61.56
CA LYS A 5 -29.94 45.62 60.38
C LYS A 5 -29.82 44.48 59.38
N GLU A 6 -29.97 44.78 58.09
CA GLU A 6 -29.88 43.78 57.01
C GLU A 6 -28.53 43.03 57.04
N PRO A 7 -28.50 41.72 56.71
CA PRO A 7 -27.27 40.94 56.74
C PRO A 7 -26.20 41.58 55.85
N HIS A 8 -25.11 42.04 56.44
CA HIS A 8 -23.93 42.44 55.68
C HIS A 8 -23.36 41.18 55.04
N ASN A 9 -23.49 41.10 53.73
CA ASN A 9 -22.91 40.02 52.93
C ASN A 9 -21.39 40.20 52.97
N TYR A 10 -20.72 39.50 53.90
CA TYR A 10 -19.27 39.37 53.89
C TYR A 10 -18.91 38.60 52.62
N GLY A 11 -18.28 39.28 51.67
CA GLY A 11 -17.80 38.64 50.45
C GLY A 11 -16.84 37.48 50.77
N PRO A 12 -16.62 36.56 49.82
CA PRO A 12 -15.80 35.39 50.02
C PRO A 12 -14.41 35.78 50.51
N THR A 13 -13.92 35.04 51.51
CA THR A 13 -12.61 35.26 52.10
C THR A 13 -11.49 35.03 51.07
N PRO A 14 -10.30 35.63 51.24
CA PRO A 14 -9.17 35.44 50.31
C PRO A 14 -8.83 33.96 50.06
N GLU A 15 -8.94 33.12 51.10
CA GLU A 15 -8.71 31.67 51.00
C GLU A 15 -9.80 30.96 50.19
N GLU A 16 -11.07 31.33 50.34
CA GLU A 16 -12.18 30.80 49.53
C GLU A 16 -12.06 31.20 48.06
N GLN A 17 -11.57 32.40 47.76
CA GLN A 17 -11.31 32.86 46.40
C GLN A 17 -10.15 32.08 45.75
N GLU A 18 -9.09 31.78 46.50
CA GLU A 18 -7.97 30.97 46.00
C GLU A 18 -8.39 29.52 45.75
N HIS A 19 -9.17 28.93 46.67
CA HIS A 19 -9.72 27.59 46.49
C HIS A 19 -10.65 27.50 45.28
N ALA A 20 -11.52 28.51 45.07
CA ALA A 20 -12.38 28.60 43.90
C ALA A 20 -11.57 28.67 42.59
N LYS A 21 -10.54 29.53 42.53
CA LYS A 21 -9.64 29.63 41.37
C LYS A 21 -8.89 28.33 41.10
N ARG A 22 -8.42 27.65 42.14
CA ARG A 22 -7.71 26.36 42.00
C ARG A 22 -8.64 25.26 41.49
N LYS A 23 -9.90 25.24 41.96
CA LYS A 23 -10.92 24.32 41.46
C LYS A 23 -11.24 24.59 39.99
N GLU A 24 -11.42 25.85 39.61
CA GLU A 24 -11.68 26.27 38.22
C GLU A 24 -10.51 25.89 37.30
N LEU A 25 -9.27 26.12 37.74
CA LEU A 25 -8.07 25.74 36.98
C LEU A 25 -8.00 24.22 36.77
N ASN A 26 -8.22 23.43 37.83
CA ASN A 26 -8.23 21.97 37.73
C ASN A 26 -9.37 21.45 36.82
N GLU A 27 -10.56 22.08 36.87
CA GLU A 27 -11.67 21.73 35.99
C GLU A 27 -11.36 22.07 34.53
N LYS A 28 -10.71 23.20 34.27
CA LYS A 28 -10.26 23.60 32.93
C LYS A 28 -9.19 22.64 32.40
N GLU A 29 -8.17 22.32 33.20
CA GLU A 29 -7.13 21.35 32.83
C GLU A 29 -7.71 19.97 32.55
N LYS A 30 -8.71 19.54 33.33
CA LYS A 30 -9.40 18.27 33.11
C LYS A 30 -10.17 18.26 31.79
N ARG A 31 -10.92 19.33 31.48
CA ARG A 31 -11.63 19.47 30.20
C ARG A 31 -10.66 19.49 29.01
N GLU A 32 -9.57 20.26 29.11
CA GLU A 32 -8.55 20.32 28.05
C GLU A 32 -7.88 18.97 27.81
N ARG A 33 -7.67 18.16 28.86
CA ARG A 33 -7.17 16.79 28.76
C ARG A 33 -8.18 15.87 28.07
N GLU A 34 -9.44 15.90 28.51
CA GLU A 34 -10.51 15.08 27.93
C GLU A 34 -10.70 15.38 26.44
N GLU A 35 -10.73 16.67 26.07
CA GLU A 35 -10.81 17.09 24.66
C GLU A 35 -9.58 16.68 23.85
N ARG A 36 -8.37 16.71 24.44
CA ARG A 36 -7.15 16.27 23.75
C ARG A 36 -7.20 14.76 23.50
N GLU A 37 -7.59 13.98 24.49
CA GLU A 37 -7.73 12.54 24.36
C GLU A 37 -8.82 12.16 23.35
N GLU A 38 -9.91 12.92 23.27
CA GLU A 38 -10.94 12.73 22.24
C GLU A 38 -10.42 13.02 20.84
N ARG A 39 -9.75 14.16 20.64
CA ARG A 39 -9.11 14.50 19.35
C ARG A 39 -8.09 13.45 18.92
N GLU A 40 -7.25 12.97 19.84
CA GLU A 40 -6.26 11.92 19.56
C GLU A 40 -6.93 10.59 19.15
N ARG A 41 -8.06 10.23 19.78
CA ARG A 41 -8.85 9.04 19.38
C ARG A 41 -9.42 9.19 17.98
N ASP A 42 -10.04 10.32 17.68
CA ASP A 42 -10.64 10.59 16.36
C ASP A 42 -9.57 10.62 15.26
N GLU A 43 -8.40 11.22 15.52
CA GLU A 43 -7.27 11.23 14.60
C GLU A 43 -6.74 9.82 14.35
N GLN A 44 -6.62 9.00 15.41
CA GLN A 44 -6.17 7.61 15.28
C GLN A 44 -7.18 6.75 14.51
N GLU A 45 -8.48 6.93 14.75
CA GLU A 45 -9.53 6.23 14.01
C GLU A 45 -9.52 6.64 12.53
N ALA A 46 -9.44 7.93 12.24
CA ALA A 46 -9.34 8.44 10.87
C ALA A 46 -8.06 7.93 10.16
N ALA A 47 -6.93 7.84 10.87
CA ALA A 47 -5.70 7.27 10.34
C ALA A 47 -5.83 5.76 10.05
N ASN A 48 -6.46 5.02 10.96
CA ASN A 48 -6.73 3.58 10.78
C ASN A 48 -7.63 3.32 9.57
N ASP A 49 -8.68 4.13 9.41
CA ASP A 49 -9.61 4.04 8.27
C ASP A 49 -8.92 4.36 6.94
N ARG A 50 -8.08 5.40 6.91
CA ARG A 50 -7.27 5.72 5.72
C ARG A 50 -6.34 4.57 5.37
N MET A 51 -5.64 4.03 6.37
CA MET A 51 -4.73 2.90 6.15
C MET A 51 -5.48 1.65 5.67
N LYS A 52 -6.67 1.36 6.22
CA LYS A 52 -7.49 0.22 5.80
C LYS A 52 -7.93 0.37 4.34
N LYS A 53 -8.50 1.53 3.98
CA LYS A 53 -8.91 1.83 2.59
C LYS A 53 -7.73 1.78 1.63
N GLN A 54 -6.56 2.28 2.04
CA GLN A 54 -5.35 2.21 1.24
C GLN A 54 -4.93 0.76 1.01
N LYS A 55 -4.89 -0.08 2.04
CA LYS A 55 -4.55 -1.51 1.93
C LYS A 55 -5.52 -2.27 1.04
N GLU A 56 -6.82 -2.01 1.19
CA GLU A 56 -7.86 -2.63 0.34
C GLU A 56 -7.68 -2.21 -1.12
N TRP A 57 -7.43 -0.92 -1.37
CA TRP A 57 -7.17 -0.40 -2.70
C TRP A 57 -5.91 -1.01 -3.33
N THR A 58 -4.79 -1.06 -2.59
CA THR A 58 -3.53 -1.63 -3.11
C THR A 58 -3.69 -3.11 -3.43
N THR A 59 -4.34 -3.87 -2.54
CA THR A 59 -4.61 -5.30 -2.77
C THR A 59 -5.45 -5.51 -4.02
N LYS A 60 -6.51 -4.70 -4.21
CA LYS A 60 -7.36 -4.80 -5.40
C LYS A 60 -6.61 -4.44 -6.68
N LEU A 61 -5.74 -3.42 -6.62
CA LEU A 61 -4.91 -3.03 -7.76
C LEU A 61 -3.91 -4.13 -8.15
N GLU A 62 -3.30 -4.79 -7.17
CA GLU A 62 -2.40 -5.93 -7.39
C GLU A 62 -3.13 -7.12 -8.03
N GLN A 63 -4.36 -7.40 -7.58
CA GLN A 63 -5.19 -8.44 -8.18
C GLN A 63 -5.48 -8.16 -9.64
N ILE A 64 -5.90 -6.93 -9.99
CA ILE A 64 -6.16 -6.53 -11.38
C ILE A 64 -4.91 -6.70 -12.23
N LYS A 65 -3.76 -6.21 -11.77
CA LYS A 65 -2.48 -6.36 -12.51
C LYS A 65 -2.12 -7.82 -12.76
N ARG A 66 -2.36 -8.70 -11.78
CA ARG A 66 -2.11 -10.13 -11.93
C ARG A 66 -3.05 -10.74 -12.96
N GLU A 67 -4.34 -10.44 -12.89
CA GLU A 67 -5.35 -10.93 -13.84
C GLU A 67 -5.06 -10.45 -15.27
N GLU A 68 -4.66 -9.18 -15.45
CA GLU A 68 -4.22 -8.64 -16.73
C GLU A 68 -3.01 -9.39 -17.28
N PHE A 69 -2.01 -9.63 -16.43
CA PHE A 69 -0.82 -10.40 -16.81
C PHE A 69 -1.17 -11.84 -17.21
N GLU A 70 -1.98 -12.53 -16.41
CA GLU A 70 -2.42 -13.90 -16.70
C GLU A 70 -3.24 -13.98 -18.00
N MET A 71 -4.08 -12.98 -18.27
CA MET A 71 -4.84 -12.90 -19.52
C MET A 71 -3.92 -12.74 -20.73
N LEU A 72 -2.93 -11.85 -20.65
CA LEU A 72 -1.94 -11.65 -21.72
C LEU A 72 -1.09 -12.90 -21.94
N ASP A 73 -0.66 -13.57 -20.85
CA ASP A 73 0.11 -14.81 -20.95
C ASP A 73 -0.74 -15.92 -21.61
N ALA A 74 -2.00 -16.06 -21.21
CA ALA A 74 -2.94 -17.02 -21.80
C ALA A 74 -3.18 -16.77 -23.30
N GLN A 75 -3.27 -15.50 -23.73
CA GLN A 75 -3.35 -15.15 -25.16
C GLN A 75 -2.09 -15.54 -25.93
N SER A 76 -0.91 -15.51 -25.28
CA SER A 76 0.36 -15.92 -25.89
C SER A 76 0.56 -17.44 -25.94
N THR A 77 -0.18 -18.20 -25.13
CA THR A 77 -0.02 -19.66 -24.99
C THR A 77 -0.10 -20.43 -26.32
N PRO A 78 -1.08 -20.20 -27.21
CA PRO A 78 -1.15 -20.92 -28.49
C PRO A 78 0.09 -20.71 -29.36
N LEU A 79 0.58 -19.47 -29.43
CA LEU A 79 1.80 -19.14 -30.18
C LEU A 79 3.03 -19.77 -29.54
N ARG A 80 3.16 -19.70 -28.21
CA ARG A 80 4.26 -20.33 -27.48
C ARG A 80 4.28 -21.84 -27.71
N ASN A 81 3.13 -22.50 -27.63
CA ASN A 81 3.01 -23.94 -27.88
C ASN A 81 3.42 -24.30 -29.31
N TYR A 82 3.00 -23.51 -30.29
CA TYR A 82 3.40 -23.69 -31.68
C TYR A 82 4.93 -23.58 -31.83
N LEU A 83 5.53 -22.52 -31.29
CA LEU A 83 6.98 -22.33 -31.34
C LEU A 83 7.72 -23.47 -30.64
N MET A 84 7.28 -23.88 -29.44
CA MET A 84 7.87 -24.98 -28.68
C MET A 84 7.78 -26.32 -29.42
N ALA A 85 6.68 -26.59 -30.10
CA ALA A 85 6.48 -27.85 -30.81
C ALA A 85 7.23 -27.90 -32.15
N HIS A 86 7.27 -26.80 -32.89
CA HIS A 86 7.71 -26.82 -34.30
C HIS A 86 9.07 -26.15 -34.55
N VAL A 87 9.41 -25.11 -33.80
CA VAL A 87 10.60 -24.28 -34.08
C VAL A 87 11.73 -24.57 -33.10
N MET A 88 11.41 -24.61 -31.80
CA MET A 88 12.41 -24.71 -30.74
C MET A 88 13.29 -25.95 -30.77
N PRO A 89 12.81 -27.17 -31.11
CA PRO A 89 13.65 -28.35 -31.09
C PRO A 89 14.83 -28.25 -32.05
N THR A 90 14.61 -27.70 -33.25
CA THR A 90 15.67 -27.51 -34.26
C THR A 90 16.51 -26.27 -33.94
N LEU A 91 15.88 -25.16 -33.55
CA LEU A 91 16.60 -23.93 -33.21
C LEU A 91 17.54 -24.11 -32.02
N THR A 92 17.11 -24.83 -30.98
CA THR A 92 17.95 -25.07 -29.79
C THR A 92 19.20 -25.86 -30.15
N LYS A 93 19.09 -26.87 -31.02
CA LYS A 93 20.25 -27.63 -31.52
C LYS A 93 21.18 -26.74 -32.34
N ALA A 94 20.63 -25.93 -33.24
CA ALA A 94 21.39 -24.98 -34.05
C ALA A 94 22.20 -24.00 -33.17
N LEU A 95 21.58 -23.47 -32.11
CA LEU A 95 22.22 -22.55 -31.17
C LEU A 95 23.32 -23.24 -30.36
N ILE A 96 23.11 -24.48 -29.90
CA ILE A 96 24.14 -25.26 -29.20
C ILE A 96 25.36 -25.46 -30.11
N GLU A 97 25.13 -25.86 -31.37
CA GLU A 97 26.20 -26.11 -32.33
C GLU A 97 26.92 -24.81 -32.73
N CYS A 98 26.18 -23.71 -32.93
CA CYS A 98 26.75 -22.40 -33.17
C CYS A 98 27.68 -21.96 -32.02
N CYS A 99 27.29 -22.21 -30.77
CA CYS A 99 28.12 -21.91 -29.60
C CYS A 99 29.40 -22.76 -29.53
N GLN A 100 29.38 -23.99 -30.05
CA GLN A 100 30.53 -24.89 -30.10
C GLN A 100 31.50 -24.51 -31.23
N VAL A 101 30.96 -24.27 -32.43
CA VAL A 101 31.75 -23.95 -33.63
C VAL A 101 32.29 -22.52 -33.58
N ARG A 102 31.54 -21.59 -32.99
CA ARG A 102 31.82 -20.15 -32.97
C ARG A 102 32.20 -19.62 -34.36
N PRO A 103 31.28 -19.73 -35.34
CA PRO A 103 31.52 -19.23 -36.69
C PRO A 103 31.71 -17.71 -36.68
N GLU A 104 32.33 -17.19 -37.74
CA GLU A 104 32.53 -15.75 -37.94
C GLU A 104 31.19 -15.00 -38.10
N ASP A 105 30.22 -15.64 -38.78
CA ASP A 105 28.83 -15.18 -38.84
C ASP A 105 27.88 -16.20 -38.19
N PRO A 106 27.45 -15.98 -36.93
CA PRO A 106 26.55 -16.88 -36.23
C PRO A 106 25.10 -16.82 -36.74
N VAL A 107 24.69 -15.70 -37.35
CA VAL A 107 23.31 -15.57 -37.86
C VAL A 107 23.17 -16.41 -39.12
N ASP A 108 24.11 -16.28 -40.05
CA ASP A 108 24.12 -17.05 -41.30
C ASP A 108 24.28 -18.55 -41.03
N PHE A 109 25.18 -18.93 -40.12
CA PHE A 109 25.35 -20.33 -39.70
C PHE A 109 24.05 -20.95 -39.17
N VAL A 110 23.34 -20.25 -38.27
CA VAL A 110 22.07 -20.75 -37.73
C VAL A 110 21.00 -20.80 -38.81
N ALA A 111 20.93 -19.80 -39.70
CA ALA A 111 19.99 -19.81 -40.81
C ALA A 111 20.21 -21.02 -41.72
N GLU A 112 21.45 -21.27 -42.15
CA GLU A 112 21.81 -22.46 -42.93
C GLU A 112 21.43 -23.76 -42.19
N TYR A 113 21.73 -23.83 -40.89
CA TYR A 113 21.40 -25.01 -40.09
C TYR A 113 19.89 -25.29 -40.08
N LEU A 114 19.09 -24.25 -39.90
CA LEU A 114 17.63 -24.35 -39.91
C LEU A 114 17.12 -24.79 -41.28
N PHE A 115 17.65 -24.23 -42.38
CA PHE A 115 17.27 -24.66 -43.74
C PHE A 115 17.60 -26.13 -44.00
N LYS A 116 18.79 -26.60 -43.58
CA LYS A 116 19.23 -27.99 -43.77
C LYS A 116 18.42 -29.00 -42.94
N ASN A 117 17.86 -28.58 -41.81
CA ASN A 117 17.17 -29.44 -40.85
C ASN A 117 15.66 -29.16 -40.76
N ASN A 118 15.08 -28.51 -41.77
CA ASN A 118 13.64 -28.24 -41.83
C ASN A 118 12.90 -29.50 -42.31
N PRO A 119 12.03 -30.12 -41.49
CA PRO A 119 11.32 -31.35 -41.86
C PRO A 119 10.26 -31.19 -42.97
N GLN A 120 10.02 -29.95 -43.44
CA GLN A 120 9.03 -29.65 -44.49
C GLN A 120 9.66 -29.32 -45.86
N VAL A 121 10.99 -29.40 -45.95
CA VAL A 121 11.76 -29.23 -47.19
C VAL A 121 12.38 -30.56 -47.58
#